data_AF-A0A9C7PPH5-F1
#
_entry.id   AF-A0A9C7PPH5-F1
#
_cell.length_a   1.000
_cell.length_b   1.000
_cell.length_c   1.000
_cell.angle_alpha   90.00
_cell.angle_beta   90.00
_cell.angle_gamma   90.00
#
_symmetry.space_group_name_H-M   'P 1'
#
loop_
_entity.id
_entity.type
_entity.pdbx_description
1 polymer ?
#
loop_
_entity_poly.entity_id
_entity_poly.type
_entity_poly.pdbx_seq_one_letter_code
_entity_poly.pdbx_strand_id
1 'polypeptide(L)' 'MVFEESFPTADGRGRFVPADLKWADERPDQDYPFVLITGRQLEHWHTGAMTRRANVLNTIEPDAVVYIIQTI' A
#
# COMPACT_ATOMS: atom_id res chain seq x y z
N MET A 1 11.75 -21.56 -0.23
CA MET A 1 11.99 -20.20 -0.77
C MET A 1 11.55 -20.21 -2.23
N VAL A 2 11.15 -19.07 -2.81
CA VAL A 2 10.72 -19.03 -4.22
C VAL A 2 11.96 -18.81 -5.09
N PHE A 3 12.06 -19.53 -6.22
CA PHE A 3 13.18 -19.48 -7.18
C PHE A 3 14.55 -19.89 -6.59
N GLU A 4 14.58 -20.98 -5.80
CA GLU A 4 15.83 -21.51 -5.21
C GLU A 4 16.83 -22.00 -6.25
N GLU A 5 16.35 -22.69 -7.29
CA GLU A 5 17.22 -23.36 -8.26
C GLU A 5 17.28 -22.63 -9.61
N SER A 6 16.14 -22.11 -10.08
CA SER A 6 16.06 -21.38 -11.35
C SER A 6 14.84 -20.47 -11.41
N PHE A 7 14.90 -19.48 -12.32
CA PHE A 7 13.77 -18.65 -12.67
C PHE A 7 12.92 -19.30 -13.77
N PRO A 8 11.60 -19.05 -13.83
CA PRO A 8 10.71 -19.54 -14.89
C PRO A 8 10.89 -18.72 -16.19
N THR A 9 12.13 -18.60 -16.65
CA THR A 9 12.54 -17.97 -17.91
C THR A 9 13.18 -19.03 -18.81
N ALA A 10 13.20 -18.80 -20.13
CA ALA A 10 13.70 -19.80 -21.08
C ALA A 10 15.16 -20.21 -20.85
N ASP A 11 15.97 -19.32 -20.24
CA ASP A 11 17.38 -19.53 -19.89
C ASP A 11 17.60 -19.78 -18.39
N GLY A 12 16.53 -19.89 -17.60
CA GLY A 12 16.58 -20.17 -16.15
C GLY A 12 17.10 -19.02 -15.29
N ARG A 13 17.40 -17.84 -15.87
CA ARG A 13 18.05 -16.70 -15.20
C ARG A 13 17.08 -15.55 -14.93
N GLY A 14 17.32 -14.84 -13.83
CA GLY A 14 16.68 -13.55 -13.55
C GLY A 14 17.18 -12.48 -14.51
N ARG A 15 16.32 -11.50 -14.83
CA ARG A 15 16.66 -10.38 -15.72
C ARG A 15 16.64 -9.07 -14.95
N PHE A 16 17.68 -8.28 -15.10
CA PHE A 16 17.69 -6.89 -14.65
C PHE A 16 17.20 -5.99 -15.79
N VAL A 17 16.15 -5.23 -15.53
CA VAL A 17 15.53 -4.32 -16.52
C VAL A 17 15.70 -2.89 -16.01
N PRO A 18 16.36 -2.00 -16.77
CA PRO A 18 16.44 -0.60 -16.39
C PRO A 18 15.06 0.06 -16.49
N ALA A 19 14.77 0.98 -15.56
CA ALA A 19 13.52 1.72 -15.53
C ALA A 19 13.81 3.22 -15.55
N ASP A 20 13.05 3.94 -16.38
CA ASP A 20 13.08 5.40 -16.41
C ASP A 20 12.30 5.99 -15.25
N LEU A 21 12.68 7.21 -14.83
CA LEU A 21 11.92 7.96 -13.84
C LEU A 21 10.61 8.47 -14.47
N LYS A 22 9.47 8.02 -13.96
CA LYS A 22 8.15 8.52 -14.34
C LYS A 22 7.46 9.14 -13.12
N TRP A 23 6.82 10.29 -13.33
CA TRP A 23 5.99 10.93 -12.31
C TRP A 23 4.65 10.22 -12.13
N ALA A 24 3.99 10.47 -11.00
CA ALA A 24 2.60 10.09 -10.80
C ALA A 24 1.70 10.77 -11.84
N ASP A 25 0.62 10.10 -12.22
CA ASP A 25 -0.31 10.61 -13.24
C ASP A 25 -1.06 11.88 -12.74
N GLU A 26 -1.27 11.99 -11.42
CA GLU A 26 -1.80 13.19 -10.75
C GLU A 26 -0.78 13.76 -9.76
N ARG A 27 -0.61 15.08 -9.79
CA ARG A 27 0.28 15.81 -8.86
C ARG A 27 -0.51 16.87 -8.12
N PRO A 28 -0.18 17.13 -6.84
CA PRO A 28 -0.81 18.22 -6.10
C PRO A 28 -0.66 19.56 -6.81
N ASP A 29 -1.70 20.38 -6.69
CA ASP A 29 -1.77 21.73 -7.24
C ASP A 29 -2.43 22.71 -6.25
N GLN A 30 -2.89 23.87 -6.73
CA GLN A 30 -3.49 24.89 -5.88
C GLN A 30 -4.89 24.50 -5.38
N ASP A 31 -5.63 23.72 -6.16
CA ASP A 31 -6.98 23.28 -5.80
C ASP A 31 -6.92 21.98 -4.96
N TYR A 32 -5.89 21.16 -5.18
CA TYR A 32 -5.65 19.89 -4.49
C TYR A 32 -4.22 19.82 -3.92
N PRO A 33 -3.93 20.45 -2.77
CA PRO A 33 -2.56 20.65 -2.29
C PRO A 33 -1.95 19.43 -1.57
N PHE A 34 -2.68 18.32 -1.42
CA PHE A 34 -2.24 17.14 -0.66
C PHE A 34 -2.15 15.89 -1.53
N VAL A 35 -1.15 15.04 -1.25
CA VAL A 35 -1.10 13.67 -1.78
C VAL A 35 -1.91 12.76 -0.85
N LEU A 36 -2.95 12.12 -1.38
CA LEU A 36 -3.68 11.08 -0.67
C LEU A 36 -2.97 9.73 -0.85
N ILE A 37 -2.56 9.12 0.26
CA ILE A 37 -2.02 7.76 0.30
C ILE A 37 -3.00 6.89 1.08
N THR A 38 -3.48 5.82 0.46
CA THR A 38 -4.36 4.84 1.11
C THR A 38 -3.57 3.61 1.51
N GLY A 39 -3.98 2.96 2.60
CA GLY A 39 -3.35 1.75 3.10
C GLY A 39 -4.30 0.85 3.85
N ARG A 40 -3.75 0.02 4.71
CA ARG A 40 -4.48 -0.87 5.61
C ARG A 40 -3.97 -0.65 7.03
N GLN A 41 -4.88 -0.79 8.00
CA GLN A 41 -4.52 -0.95 9.40
C GLN A 41 -4.26 -2.43 9.68
N LEU A 42 -3.44 -2.72 10.68
CA LEU A 42 -3.05 -4.09 11.03
C LEU A 42 -4.28 -4.94 11.38
N GLU A 43 -5.23 -4.33 12.07
CA GLU A 43 -6.43 -4.93 12.66
C GLU A 43 -7.49 -5.25 11.59
N HIS A 44 -7.44 -4.59 10.42
CA HIS A 44 -8.49 -4.69 9.41
C HIS A 44 -8.01 -5.22 8.07
N TRP A 45 -8.63 -6.31 7.64
CA TRP A 45 -8.30 -6.96 6.37
C TRP A 45 -9.18 -6.45 5.23
N HIS A 46 -8.55 -5.82 4.24
CA HIS A 46 -9.19 -5.25 3.05
C HIS A 46 -10.42 -4.41 3.40
N THR A 47 -11.62 -4.87 3.03
CA THR A 47 -12.89 -4.16 3.24
C THR A 47 -13.39 -4.26 4.68
N GLY A 48 -12.75 -5.06 5.53
CA GLY A 48 -13.16 -5.27 6.91
C GLY A 48 -14.44 -6.10 7.07
N ALA A 49 -14.95 -6.73 6.01
CA ALA A 49 -16.21 -7.49 6.03
C ALA A 49 -16.27 -8.61 7.10
N MET A 50 -15.10 -9.09 7.53
CA MET A 50 -14.97 -10.01 8.67
C MET A 50 -14.39 -9.33 9.90
N THR A 51 -13.26 -8.62 9.79
CA THR A 51 -12.52 -8.09 10.95
C THR A 51 -13.27 -6.99 11.70
N ARG A 52 -14.11 -6.19 11.03
CA ARG A 52 -14.97 -5.20 11.70
C ARG A 52 -16.11 -5.82 12.50
N ARG A 53 -16.41 -7.11 12.30
CA ARG A 53 -17.39 -7.86 13.11
C ARG A 53 -16.73 -8.56 14.30
N ALA A 54 -15.40 -8.61 14.36
CA ALA A 54 -14.68 -9.13 15.51
C ALA A 54 -14.57 -8.03 16.57
N ASN A 55 -15.20 -8.24 17.74
CA ASN A 55 -15.29 -7.25 18.81
C ASN A 55 -13.91 -6.69 19.20
N VAL A 56 -12.92 -7.56 19.41
CA VAL A 56 -11.56 -7.15 19.80
C VAL A 56 -10.92 -6.24 18.75
N LEU A 57 -10.92 -6.65 17.48
CA LEU A 57 -10.27 -5.89 16.40
C LEU A 57 -10.95 -4.55 16.15
N ASN A 58 -12.29 -4.54 16.14
CA ASN A 58 -13.05 -3.32 15.94
C ASN A 58 -12.98 -2.36 17.14
N THR A 59 -12.68 -2.84 18.35
CA THR A 59 -12.49 -1.97 19.52
C THR A 59 -11.13 -1.26 19.46
N ILE A 60 -10.10 -1.93 18.94
CA ILE A 60 -8.74 -1.34 18.83
C ILE A 60 -8.73 -0.23 17.78
N GLU A 61 -9.28 -0.49 16.59
CA GLU A 61 -9.37 0.49 15.50
C GLU A 61 -10.82 0.60 15.00
N PRO A 62 -11.67 1.43 15.63
CA PRO A 62 -13.09 1.49 15.31
C PRO A 62 -13.37 2.20 13.99
N ASP A 63 -12.60 3.25 13.67
CA ASP A 63 -12.90 4.18 12.59
C ASP A 63 -11.70 4.40 11.67
N ALA A 64 -11.98 4.79 10.42
CA ALA A 64 -10.94 5.24 9.52
C ALA A 64 -10.50 6.65 9.92
N VAL A 65 -9.18 6.90 9.87
CA VAL A 65 -8.59 8.19 10.23
C VAL A 65 -7.72 8.73 9.09
N VAL A 66 -7.56 10.05 9.08
CA VAL A 66 -6.62 10.73 8.18
C VAL A 66 -5.44 11.22 9.02
N TYR A 67 -4.24 10.73 8.71
CA TYR A 67 -3.01 11.22 9.32
C TYR A 67 -2.46 12.38 8.51
N ILE A 68 -2.24 13.51 9.17
CA ILE A 68 -1.67 14.72 8.56
C ILE A 68 -0.40 15.06 9.34
N ILE A 69 0.65 15.44 8.62
CA ILE A 69 1.88 15.93 9.25
C ILE A 69 1.57 17.28 9.90
N GLN A 70 1.78 17.39 11.20
CA GLN A 70 1.62 18.65 11.91
C GLN A 70 2.80 19.57 11.60
N THR A 71 2.53 20.76 11.06
CA THR A 71 3.56 21.80 10.91
C THR A 71 3.83 22.42 12.28
N ILE A 72 5.12 22.56 12.63
CA ILE A 72 5.60 23.16 13.88
C ILE A 72 5.24 24.64 13.93
#